data_AF-A0AAU8FKR3-F1
#
_entry.id   AF-A0AAU8FKR3-F1
#
_cell.length_a   1.000
_cell.length_b   1.000
_cell.length_c   1.000
_cell.angle_alpha   90.00
_cell.angle_beta   90.00
_cell.angle_gamma   90.00
#
_symmetry.space_group_name_H-M   'P 1'
#
loop_
_entity.id
_entity.type
_entity.pdbx_description
1 polymer ?
#
loop_
_entity_poly.entity_id
_entity_poly.type
_entity_poly.pdbx_seq_one_letter_code
_entity_poly.pdbx_strand_id
1 'polypeptide(L)'
;MKLVTYTKQDIWIALSLLPVYILLMNYLAVGDIYFSNIGVFAKTTVISSVVFSLAYQFIHARIGFWFRKRYSHFKQTPKRMLLMIPAHIVCNVLIISVLFFGYAAFNFPGYAFDRTSYEWALGLGALMNIVVTCIHEGVYAFELWQQKLLETEKLRKANLQSQFESLEAADQPAFPF
;
A
#
# COMPACT_ATOMS: atom_id res chain seq x y z
N MET A 1 2.58 15.65 12.68
CA MET A 1 3.42 14.50 12.23
C MET A 1 3.31 14.39 10.72
N LYS A 2 4.41 14.23 9.98
CA LYS A 2 4.36 14.02 8.52
C LYS A 2 3.69 12.67 8.22
N LEU A 3 2.71 12.66 7.32
CA LEU A 3 2.06 11.43 6.86
C LEU A 3 3.10 10.55 6.15
N VAL A 4 3.07 9.25 6.44
CA VAL A 4 3.98 8.30 5.81
C VAL A 4 3.33 7.85 4.51
N THR A 5 3.80 8.38 3.39
CA THR A 5 3.36 7.97 2.06
C THR A 5 4.27 6.86 1.54
N TYR A 6 3.67 5.71 1.21
CA TYR A 6 4.27 4.58 0.53
C TYR A 6 4.58 4.94 -0.94
N THR A 7 3.63 5.38 -1.73
CA THR A 7 3.87 5.93 -3.08
C THR A 7 3.26 7.32 -3.23
N LYS A 8 3.58 8.02 -4.32
CA LYS A 8 2.88 9.27 -4.66
C LYS A 8 1.38 9.05 -4.94
N GLN A 9 0.99 7.80 -5.23
CA GLN A 9 -0.37 7.40 -5.56
C GLN A 9 -1.16 6.84 -4.37
N ASP A 10 -0.58 6.82 -3.17
CA ASP A 10 -1.21 6.24 -1.98
C ASP A 10 -2.62 6.77 -1.70
N ILE A 11 -2.85 8.07 -1.90
CA ILE A 11 -4.16 8.68 -1.67
C ILE A 11 -5.19 8.12 -2.67
N TRP A 12 -4.81 7.88 -3.92
CA TRP A 12 -5.68 7.31 -4.94
C TRP A 12 -5.95 5.82 -4.69
N ILE A 13 -4.93 5.08 -4.27
CA ILE A 13 -5.07 3.67 -3.86
C ILE A 13 -6.01 3.56 -2.65
N ALA A 14 -5.83 4.42 -1.65
CA ALA A 14 -6.70 4.48 -0.48
C ALA A 14 -8.14 4.87 -0.86
N LEU A 15 -8.32 5.92 -1.65
CA LEU A 15 -9.66 6.41 -2.04
C LEU A 15 -10.46 5.39 -2.85
N SER A 16 -9.79 4.53 -3.62
CA SER A 16 -10.42 3.48 -4.42
C SER A 16 -10.74 2.23 -3.61
N LEU A 17 -9.79 1.73 -2.81
CA LEU A 17 -9.92 0.42 -2.15
C LEU A 17 -10.52 0.51 -0.74
N LEU A 18 -10.19 1.58 0.01
CA LEU A 18 -10.57 1.70 1.41
C LEU A 18 -12.09 1.79 1.62
N PRO A 19 -12.87 2.56 0.83
CA PRO A 19 -14.33 2.61 1.01
C PRO A 19 -14.98 1.25 0.78
N VAL A 20 -14.58 0.54 -0.28
CA VAL A 20 -15.10 -0.79 -0.60
C VAL A 20 -14.76 -1.78 0.53
N TYR A 21 -13.52 -1.75 1.01
CA TYR A 21 -13.10 -2.59 2.13
C TYR A 21 -13.90 -2.30 3.41
N ILE A 22 -14.09 -1.02 3.75
CA ILE A 22 -14.87 -0.61 4.92
C ILE A 22 -16.31 -1.10 4.83
N LEU A 23 -16.97 -0.95 3.68
CA LEU A 23 -18.34 -1.42 3.49
C LEU A 23 -18.46 -2.93 3.68
N LEU A 24 -17.59 -3.71 3.03
CA LEU A 24 -17.60 -5.17 3.14
C LEU A 24 -17.28 -5.64 4.56
N MET A 25 -16.28 -5.02 5.20
CA MET A 25 -15.87 -5.38 6.55
C MET A 25 -16.94 -5.04 7.59
N ASN A 26 -17.62 -3.90 7.45
CA ASN A 26 -18.71 -3.53 8.34
C ASN A 26 -19.94 -4.44 8.17
N TYR A 27 -20.24 -4.84 6.93
CA TYR A 27 -21.30 -5.81 6.68
C TYR A 27 -20.98 -7.17 7.31
N LEU A 28 -19.73 -7.66 7.18
CA LEU A 28 -19.31 -8.87 7.88
C LEU A 28 -19.32 -8.71 9.40
N ALA A 29 -19.04 -7.52 9.93
CA ALA A 29 -19.04 -7.31 11.37
C ALA A 29 -20.45 -7.26 11.98
N VAL A 30 -21.37 -6.49 11.37
CA VAL A 30 -22.68 -6.16 11.97
C VAL A 30 -23.86 -6.87 11.28
N GLY A 31 -23.64 -7.45 10.10
CA GLY A 31 -24.67 -8.14 9.32
C GLY A 31 -25.70 -7.20 8.69
N ASP A 32 -26.91 -7.70 8.47
CA ASP A 32 -27.98 -7.03 7.71
C ASP A 32 -28.44 -5.69 8.32
N ILE A 33 -28.27 -5.52 9.63
CA ILE A 33 -28.61 -4.29 10.35
C ILE A 33 -27.78 -3.11 9.82
N TYR A 34 -26.59 -3.38 9.26
CA TYR A 34 -25.72 -2.37 8.68
C TYR A 34 -26.39 -1.59 7.53
N PHE A 35 -27.15 -2.25 6.66
CA PHE A 35 -27.86 -1.57 5.57
C PHE A 35 -29.29 -1.16 5.94
N SER A 36 -29.86 -1.77 6.98
CA SER A 36 -31.24 -1.53 7.39
C SER A 36 -31.40 -0.31 8.30
N ASN A 37 -30.36 0.06 9.05
CA ASN A 37 -30.42 1.16 10.01
C ASN A 37 -29.34 2.22 9.72
N ILE A 38 -29.77 3.42 9.32
CA ILE A 38 -28.86 4.52 8.96
C ILE A 38 -27.97 4.98 10.14
N GLY A 39 -28.45 4.87 11.37
CA GLY A 39 -27.69 5.22 12.57
C GLY A 39 -26.59 4.20 12.86
N VAL A 40 -26.88 2.91 12.66
CA VAL A 40 -25.88 1.83 12.76
C VAL A 40 -24.87 1.97 11.63
N PHE A 41 -25.33 2.16 10.39
CA PHE A 41 -24.49 2.44 9.23
C PHE A 41 -23.49 3.55 9.53
N ALA A 42 -23.99 4.76 9.84
CA ALA A 42 -23.14 5.93 10.04
C ALA A 42 -22.14 5.74 11.19
N LYS A 43 -22.57 5.19 12.33
CA LYS A 43 -21.68 4.95 13.48
C LYS A 43 -20.60 3.92 13.16
N THR A 44 -20.97 2.76 12.63
CA THR A 44 -20.02 1.70 12.29
C THR A 44 -19.05 2.16 11.21
N THR A 45 -19.53 2.86 10.18
CA THR A 45 -18.68 3.39 9.10
C THR A 45 -17.72 4.45 9.60
N VAL A 46 -18.14 5.39 10.43
CA VAL A 46 -17.24 6.40 11.00
C VAL A 46 -16.18 5.75 11.88
N ILE A 47 -16.59 4.85 12.79
CA ILE A 47 -15.67 4.15 13.69
C ILE A 47 -14.65 3.34 12.87
N SER A 48 -15.10 2.49 11.95
CA SER A 48 -14.18 1.66 11.18
C SER A 48 -13.32 2.47 10.21
N SER A 49 -13.84 3.55 9.61
CA SER A 49 -13.03 4.47 8.81
C SER A 49 -11.88 5.06 9.61
N VAL A 50 -12.14 5.50 10.84
CA VAL A 50 -11.11 6.04 11.73
C VAL A 50 -10.12 4.94 12.12
N VAL A 51 -10.60 3.77 12.57
CA VAL A 51 -9.73 2.66 12.99
C VAL A 51 -8.83 2.19 11.85
N PHE A 52 -9.38 1.91 10.67
CA PHE A 52 -8.60 1.42 9.54
C PHE A 52 -7.66 2.49 8.96
N SER A 53 -8.07 3.76 8.90
CA SER A 53 -7.19 4.84 8.45
C SER A 53 -6.01 5.05 9.40
N LEU A 54 -6.26 5.01 10.71
CA LEU A 54 -5.19 5.09 11.72
C LEU A 54 -4.29 3.87 11.65
N ALA A 55 -4.86 2.66 11.58
CA ALA A 55 -4.09 1.43 11.44
C ALA A 55 -3.19 1.45 10.20
N TYR A 56 -3.70 1.94 9.07
CA TYR A 56 -2.90 2.11 7.86
C TYR A 56 -1.71 3.06 8.10
N GLN A 57 -1.95 4.26 8.63
CA GLN A 57 -0.89 5.27 8.83
C GLN A 57 0.14 4.89 9.89
N PHE A 58 -0.31 4.31 11.01
CA PHE A 58 0.55 4.03 12.16
C PHE A 58 1.24 2.67 12.09
N ILE A 59 0.64 1.69 11.41
CA ILE A 59 1.14 0.32 11.38
C ILE A 59 1.60 -0.04 9.97
N HIS A 60 0.68 -0.18 9.01
CA HIS A 60 1.00 -0.71 7.68
C HIS A 60 2.00 0.16 6.90
N ALA A 61 1.78 1.48 6.85
CA ALA A 61 2.68 2.40 6.15
C ALA A 61 4.10 2.38 6.73
N ARG A 62 4.22 2.22 8.06
CA ARG A 62 5.53 2.17 8.75
C ARG A 62 6.24 0.84 8.55
N ILE A 63 5.52 -0.28 8.65
CA ILE A 63 6.05 -1.62 8.30
C ILE A 63 6.58 -1.57 6.87
N GLY A 64 5.77 -1.07 5.96
CA GLY A 64 6.12 -0.93 4.57
C GLY A 64 7.34 -0.05 4.31
N PHE A 65 7.46 1.09 5.01
CA PHE A 65 8.64 1.94 4.95
C PHE A 65 9.90 1.23 5.48
N TRP A 66 9.78 0.52 6.61
CA TRP A 66 10.90 -0.21 7.21
C TRP A 66 11.45 -1.31 6.28
N PHE A 67 10.56 -2.13 5.70
CA PHE A 67 10.95 -3.17 4.75
C PHE A 67 11.62 -2.60 3.50
N ARG A 68 11.16 -1.45 3.00
CA ARG A 68 11.79 -0.79 1.84
C ARG A 68 13.16 -0.23 2.14
N LYS A 69 13.37 0.35 3.33
CA LYS A 69 14.71 0.80 3.75
C LYS A 69 15.67 -0.38 3.86
N ARG A 70 15.20 -1.54 4.34
CA ARG A 70 16.03 -2.74 4.53
C ARG A 70 16.35 -3.46 3.21
N TYR A 71 15.41 -3.47 2.27
CA TYR A 71 15.50 -4.16 0.98
C TYR A 71 15.25 -3.18 -0.17
N SER A 72 16.19 -2.24 -0.38
CA SER A 72 16.03 -1.15 -1.37
C SER A 72 16.27 -1.60 -2.82
N HIS A 73 16.94 -2.72 -3.03
CA HIS A 73 17.35 -3.15 -4.36
C HIS A 73 16.18 -3.78 -5.15
N PHE A 74 16.00 -3.38 -6.41
CA PHE A 74 14.95 -3.92 -7.30
C PHE A 74 14.87 -5.46 -7.39
N LYS A 75 16.00 -6.17 -7.37
CA LYS A 75 15.99 -7.65 -7.42
C LYS A 75 15.40 -8.28 -6.15
N GLN A 76 15.26 -7.52 -5.07
CA GLN A 76 14.75 -7.98 -3.77
C GLN A 76 13.26 -7.69 -3.57
N THR A 77 12.59 -7.05 -4.54
CA THR A 77 11.13 -6.81 -4.56
C THR A 77 10.30 -8.06 -4.20
N PRO A 78 10.48 -9.24 -4.84
CA PRO A 78 9.67 -10.42 -4.48
C PRO A 78 9.96 -10.92 -3.06
N LYS A 79 11.22 -10.86 -2.60
CA LYS A 79 11.59 -11.21 -1.23
C LYS A 79 10.95 -10.26 -0.21
N ARG A 80 10.91 -8.96 -0.53
CA ARG A 80 10.28 -7.93 0.29
C ARG A 80 8.78 -8.17 0.43
N MET A 81 8.08 -8.43 -0.68
CA MET A 81 6.65 -8.77 -0.65
C MET A 81 6.37 -10.01 0.20
N LEU A 82 7.17 -11.08 0.01
CA LEU A 82 7.00 -12.34 0.73
C LEU A 82 7.14 -12.19 2.26
N LEU A 83 7.99 -11.26 2.72
CA LEU A 83 8.17 -10.98 4.15
C LEU A 83 7.15 -9.95 4.69
N MET A 84 6.73 -9.00 3.85
CA MET A 84 5.84 -7.92 4.24
C MET A 84 4.38 -8.38 4.36
N ILE A 85 3.94 -9.29 3.48
CA ILE A 85 2.56 -9.84 3.50
C ILE A 85 2.24 -10.52 4.84
N PRO A 86 3.05 -11.48 5.36
CA PRO A 86 2.80 -12.08 6.67
C PRO A 86 2.77 -11.06 7.80
N ALA A 87 3.67 -10.07 7.78
CA ALA A 87 3.68 -9.01 8.79
C ALA A 87 2.37 -8.20 8.78
N HIS A 88 1.87 -7.84 7.59
CA HIS A 88 0.58 -7.17 7.46
C HIS A 88 -0.59 -8.05 7.90
N ILE A 89 -0.58 -9.35 7.59
CA ILE A 89 -1.62 -10.29 8.01
C ILE A 89 -1.67 -10.37 9.54
N VAL A 90 -0.53 -10.52 10.23
CA VAL A 90 -0.49 -10.57 11.70
C VAL A 90 -1.05 -9.31 12.33
N CYS A 91 -0.65 -8.13 11.84
CA CYS A 91 -1.20 -6.86 12.33
C CYS A 91 -2.70 -6.75 12.07
N ASN A 92 -3.15 -7.19 10.90
CA ASN A 92 -4.55 -7.13 10.51
C ASN A 92 -5.44 -8.05 11.36
N VAL A 93 -4.94 -9.24 11.74
CA VAL A 93 -5.64 -10.11 12.70
C VAL A 93 -5.90 -9.33 13.99
N LEU A 94 -4.88 -8.68 14.55
CA LEU A 94 -5.02 -7.90 15.79
C LEU A 94 -6.03 -6.75 15.64
N ILE A 95 -5.98 -6.01 14.53
CA ILE A 95 -6.89 -4.87 14.28
C ILE A 95 -8.34 -5.34 14.19
N ILE A 96 -8.59 -6.42 13.43
CA ILE A 96 -9.95 -6.98 13.28
C ILE A 96 -10.45 -7.56 14.60
N SER A 97 -9.60 -8.28 15.35
CA SER A 97 -9.97 -8.78 16.68
C SER A 97 -10.38 -7.64 17.61
N VAL A 98 -9.58 -6.56 17.66
CA VAL A 98 -9.89 -5.39 18.50
C VAL A 98 -11.23 -4.75 18.08
N LEU A 99 -11.53 -4.70 16.78
CA LEU A 99 -12.79 -4.15 16.29
C LEU A 99 -14.00 -5.02 16.71
N PHE A 100 -13.93 -6.33 16.47
CA PHE A 100 -15.00 -7.27 16.80
C PHE A 100 -15.24 -7.39 18.31
N PHE A 101 -14.18 -7.60 19.09
CA PHE A 101 -14.29 -7.67 20.54
C PHE A 101 -14.63 -6.31 21.16
N GLY A 102 -14.21 -5.21 20.54
CA GLY A 102 -14.64 -3.86 20.92
C GLY A 102 -16.15 -3.70 20.78
N TYR A 103 -16.74 -4.09 19.63
CA TYR A 103 -18.20 -4.05 19.45
C TYR A 103 -18.95 -4.94 20.45
N ALA A 104 -18.41 -6.12 20.79
CA ALA A 104 -18.96 -6.97 21.83
C ALA A 104 -18.91 -6.29 23.22
N ALA A 105 -17.76 -5.75 23.61
CA ALA A 105 -17.54 -5.16 24.93
C ALA A 105 -18.38 -3.90 25.18
N PHE A 106 -18.63 -3.09 24.13
CA PHE A 106 -19.45 -1.88 24.22
C PHE A 106 -20.94 -2.13 23.98
N ASN A 107 -21.39 -3.39 23.87
CA ASN A 107 -22.77 -3.76 23.54
C ASN A 107 -23.32 -2.98 22.34
N PHE A 108 -22.56 -2.99 21.24
CA PHE A 108 -22.90 -2.19 20.07
C PHE A 108 -24.30 -2.56 19.54
N PRO A 109 -25.15 -1.60 19.13
CA PRO A 109 -26.54 -1.88 18.81
C PRO A 109 -26.69 -2.89 17.68
N GLY A 110 -27.38 -4.01 17.96
CA GLY A 110 -27.61 -5.07 16.97
C GLY A 110 -26.40 -5.97 16.67
N TYR A 111 -25.28 -5.78 17.38
CA TYR A 111 -24.11 -6.63 17.21
C TYR A 111 -24.24 -7.90 18.05
N ALA A 112 -24.14 -9.05 17.39
CA ALA A 112 -23.95 -10.34 18.02
C ALA A 112 -22.66 -10.95 17.46
N PHE A 113 -21.78 -11.41 18.36
CA PHE A 113 -20.54 -12.04 17.92
C PHE A 113 -20.87 -13.35 17.20
N ASP A 114 -20.61 -13.40 15.90
CA ASP A 114 -20.64 -14.61 15.10
C ASP A 114 -19.23 -15.01 14.68
N ARG A 115 -18.87 -16.24 14.99
CA ARG A 115 -17.54 -16.79 14.71
C ARG A 115 -17.30 -16.93 13.21
N THR A 116 -18.33 -17.34 12.45
CA THR A 116 -18.19 -17.53 11.00
C THR A 116 -17.92 -16.18 10.32
N SER A 117 -18.68 -15.15 10.68
CA SER A 117 -18.48 -13.79 10.19
C SER A 117 -17.12 -13.21 10.55
N TYR A 118 -16.61 -13.50 11.76
CA TYR A 118 -15.26 -13.15 12.17
C TYR A 118 -14.17 -13.84 11.32
N GLU A 119 -14.29 -15.13 11.05
CA GLU A 119 -13.34 -15.87 10.20
C GLU A 119 -13.35 -15.35 8.75
N TRP A 120 -14.53 -15.02 8.20
CA TRP A 120 -14.66 -14.36 6.90
C TRP A 120 -14.03 -12.97 6.87
N ALA A 121 -14.20 -12.18 7.94
CA ALA A 121 -13.57 -10.87 8.07
C ALA A 121 -12.04 -10.98 8.06
N LEU A 122 -11.46 -11.95 8.79
CA LEU A 122 -10.03 -12.23 8.75
C LEU A 122 -9.56 -12.61 7.34
N GLY A 123 -10.31 -13.48 6.65
CA GLY A 123 -10.03 -13.89 5.27
C GLY A 123 -10.06 -12.71 4.30
N LEU A 124 -11.10 -11.87 4.37
CA LEU A 124 -11.21 -10.64 3.57
C LEU A 124 -10.05 -9.69 3.82
N GLY A 125 -9.69 -9.45 5.09
CA GLY A 125 -8.56 -8.60 5.43
C GLY A 125 -7.21 -9.15 4.94
N ALA A 126 -7.00 -10.46 5.01
CA ALA A 126 -5.80 -11.09 4.46
C ALA A 126 -5.74 -10.95 2.92
N LEU A 127 -6.85 -11.19 2.22
CA LEU A 127 -6.95 -10.99 0.78
C LEU A 127 -6.64 -9.55 0.38
N MET A 128 -7.26 -8.58 1.07
CA MET A 128 -7.04 -7.16 0.80
C MET A 128 -5.60 -6.73 1.07
N ASN A 129 -4.95 -7.25 2.11
CA ASN A 129 -3.53 -6.99 2.35
C ASN A 129 -2.65 -7.46 1.18
N ILE A 130 -2.94 -8.62 0.60
CA ILE A 130 -2.21 -9.14 -0.57
C ILE A 130 -2.43 -8.20 -1.76
N VAL A 131 -3.69 -7.87 -2.08
CA VAL A 131 -4.05 -6.98 -3.20
C VAL A 131 -3.36 -5.62 -3.06
N VAL A 132 -3.51 -4.97 -1.91
CA VAL A 132 -2.94 -3.65 -1.63
C VAL A 132 -1.41 -3.69 -1.70
N THR A 133 -0.78 -4.74 -1.15
CA THR A 133 0.67 -4.92 -1.21
C THR A 133 1.15 -5.08 -2.66
N CYS A 134 0.45 -5.88 -3.47
CA CYS A 134 0.76 -6.06 -4.90
C CYS A 134 0.63 -4.75 -5.69
N ILE A 135 -0.43 -3.98 -5.45
CA ILE A 135 -0.64 -2.69 -6.13
C ILE A 135 0.46 -1.70 -5.75
N HIS A 136 0.73 -1.52 -4.45
CA HIS A 136 1.78 -0.59 -4.01
C HIS A 136 3.16 -0.97 -4.55
N GLU A 137 3.49 -2.27 -4.55
CA GLU A 137 4.76 -2.74 -5.07
C GLU A 137 4.84 -2.64 -6.60
N GLY A 138 3.74 -2.91 -7.31
CA GLY A 138 3.65 -2.75 -8.76
C GLY A 138 3.85 -1.30 -9.19
N VAL A 139 3.18 -0.35 -8.51
CA VAL A 139 3.37 1.09 -8.74
C VAL A 139 4.83 1.49 -8.48
N TYR A 140 5.41 1.03 -7.37
CA TYR A 140 6.81 1.32 -7.06
C TYR A 140 7.79 0.75 -8.09
N ALA A 141 7.57 -0.50 -8.52
CA ALA A 141 8.39 -1.14 -9.54
C ALA A 141 8.31 -0.40 -10.88
N PHE A 142 7.12 0.08 -11.24
CA PHE A 142 6.89 0.88 -12.44
C PHE A 142 7.60 2.25 -12.37
N GLU A 143 7.49 2.96 -11.23
CA GLU A 143 8.19 4.23 -11.00
C GLU A 143 9.71 4.06 -11.13
N LEU A 144 10.27 2.99 -10.55
CA LEU A 144 11.70 2.72 -10.65
C LEU A 144 12.13 2.34 -12.07
N TRP A 145 11.29 1.60 -12.80
CA TRP A 145 11.55 1.24 -14.19
C TRP A 145 11.62 2.49 -15.08
N GLN A 146 10.67 3.42 -14.92
CA GLN A 146 10.67 4.70 -15.64
C GLN A 146 11.92 5.54 -15.34
N GLN A 147 12.36 5.61 -14.08
CA GLN A 147 13.59 6.33 -13.71
C GLN A 147 14.83 5.74 -14.40
N LYS A 148 14.96 4.41 -14.40
CA LYS A 148 16.08 3.72 -15.06
C LYS A 148 16.09 3.92 -16.57
N LEU A 149 14.92 3.96 -17.20
CA LEU A 149 14.81 4.21 -18.64
C LEU A 149 15.32 5.61 -18.97
N LEU A 150 14.89 6.63 -18.22
CA LEU A 150 15.33 8.00 -18.39
C LEU A 150 16.84 8.19 -18.13
N GLU A 151 17.38 7.53 -17.10
CA GLU A 151 18.83 7.56 -16.83
C GLU A 151 19.62 6.92 -17.98
N THR A 152 19.15 5.78 -18.50
CA THR A 152 19.80 5.09 -19.63
C THR A 152 19.77 5.94 -20.90
N GLU A 153 18.66 6.61 -21.18
CA GLU A 153 18.56 7.53 -22.32
C GLU A 153 19.50 8.72 -22.19
N LYS A 154 19.60 9.32 -21.00
CA LYS A 154 20.54 10.42 -20.72
C LYS A 154 22.00 9.97 -20.89
N LEU A 155 22.36 8.81 -20.34
CA LEU A 155 23.70 8.25 -20.50
C LEU A 155 24.03 7.94 -21.96
N ARG A 156 23.08 7.41 -22.73
CA ARG A 156 23.27 7.15 -24.16
C ARG A 156 23.51 8.43 -24.95
N LYS A 157 22.75 9.50 -24.67
CA LYS A 157 22.95 10.81 -25.30
C LYS A 157 24.32 11.41 -24.95
N ALA A 158 24.72 11.36 -23.69
CA ALA A 158 26.04 11.86 -23.26
C ALA A 158 27.20 11.09 -23.92
N ASN A 159 27.08 9.77 -24.04
CA ASN A 159 28.08 8.96 -24.73
C ASN A 159 28.18 9.28 -26.24
N LEU A 160 27.05 9.46 -26.92
CA LEU A 160 27.03 9.86 -28.34
C LEU A 160 27.64 11.24 -28.54
N GLN A 161 27.37 12.18 -27.64
CA GLN A 161 27.95 13.52 -27.68
C GLN A 161 29.48 13.48 -27.51
N SER A 162 29.98 12.71 -26.54
CA SER A 162 31.42 12.54 -26.33
C SER A 162 32.11 11.88 -27.53
N GLN A 163 31.46 10.90 -28.19
CA GLN A 163 31.97 10.30 -29.42
C GLN A 163 32.02 11.31 -30.56
N PHE A 164 30.98 12.11 -30.72
CA PHE A 164 30.95 13.18 -31.73
C PHE A 164 32.08 14.19 -31.50
N GLU A 165 32.28 14.68 -30.28
CA GLU A 165 33.37 15.59 -29.91
C GLU A 165 34.75 14.97 -30.16
N SER A 166 34.91 13.68 -29.90
CA SER A 166 36.17 12.97 -30.19
C SER A 166 36.44 12.83 -31.68
N LEU A 167 35.39 12.64 -32.51
CA LEU A 167 35.51 12.59 -33.96
C LEU A 167 35.81 13.97 -34.54
N GLU A 168 35.14 15.01 -34.05
CA GLU A 168 35.40 16.40 -34.45
C GLU A 168 36.84 16.82 -34.12
N ALA A 169 37.34 16.46 -32.93
CA ALA A 169 38.72 16.72 -32.54
C ALA A 169 39.75 15.92 -33.35
N ALA A 170 39.39 14.72 -33.83
CA ALA A 170 40.27 13.90 -34.67
C ALA A 170 40.32 14.37 -36.14
N ASP A 171 39.24 14.98 -36.64
CA ASP A 171 39.15 15.52 -38.00
C ASP A 171 39.69 16.97 -38.10
N GLN A 172 39.88 17.65 -36.96
CA GLN A 172 40.65 18.90 -36.91
C GLN A 172 42.15 18.59 -37.13
N PRO A 173 42.77 19.06 -38.23
CA PRO A 173 44.20 18.89 -38.41
C PRO A 173 44.89 19.62 -37.27
N ALA A 174 45.74 18.91 -36.52
CA ALA A 174 46.60 19.51 -35.51
C ALA A 174 47.46 20.57 -36.22
N PHE A 175 47.03 21.83 -36.18
CA PHE A 175 47.78 22.95 -36.73
C PHE A 175 49.03 23.10 -35.88
N PRO A 176 50.23 22.88 -36.43
CA PRO A 176 51.45 23.31 -35.77
C PRO A 176 51.45 24.84 -35.79
N PHE A 177 51.25 25.46 -34.64
CA PHE A 177 51.79 26.80 -34.37
C PHE A 177 53.24 26.66 -33.96
#